data_AF-A0A416CBZ5-F1
#
_entry.id   AF-A0A416CBZ5-F1
#
_cell.length_a   1.000
_cell.length_b   1.000
_cell.length_c   1.000
_cell.angle_alpha   90.00
_cell.angle_beta   90.00
_cell.angle_gamma   90.00
#
_symmetry.space_group_name_H-M   'P 1'
#
loop_
_entity.id
_entity.type
_entity.pdbx_description
1 polymer ?
#
loop_
_entity_poly.entity_id
_entity_poly.type
_entity_poly.pdbx_seq_one_letter_code
_entity_poly.pdbx_strand_id
1 'polypeptide(L)'
;MSIFTILFTAALVNNFVLSQFLGICPFLGVSKKVETAAGMGGAVVFVITIASFITSLLYNFLLLPNDLVYLNTIVFILVIAALVQFVEMVLKKMMPALYQSLGVYLPLITTNCAVLGVALLSVQNNYGVLASTVNGIGASLGFLLAIVLMAGIREKLENCNIPSVLKGTPIVLVTAGLMAIAFCGFGGVSF
;
A
#
# COMPACT_ATOMS: atom_id res chain seq x y z
N MET A 1 -9.04 12.29 18.29
CA MET A 1 -9.25 10.83 18.34
C MET A 1 -7.99 10.17 18.86
N SER A 2 -8.11 9.14 19.68
CA SER A 2 -6.97 8.44 20.29
C SER A 2 -6.11 7.76 19.20
N ILE A 3 -4.79 7.81 19.38
CA ILE A 3 -3.79 7.28 18.42
C ILE A 3 -4.05 5.79 18.09
N PHE A 4 -4.54 5.04 19.08
CA PHE A 4 -4.91 3.63 18.94
C PHE A 4 -6.15 3.39 18.06
N THR A 5 -7.16 4.27 18.10
CA THR A 5 -8.35 4.11 17.25
C THR A 5 -8.03 4.49 15.81
N ILE A 6 -7.19 5.51 15.58
CA ILE A 6 -6.73 5.85 14.22
C ILE A 6 -5.93 4.68 13.62
N LEU A 7 -5.06 4.04 14.40
CA LEU A 7 -4.27 2.90 13.93
C LEU A 7 -5.14 1.69 13.55
N PHE A 8 -6.10 1.31 14.41
CA PHE A 8 -7.00 0.19 14.13
C PHE A 8 -8.02 0.50 13.04
N THR A 9 -8.56 1.72 13.01
CA THR A 9 -9.49 2.15 11.96
C THR A 9 -8.79 2.27 10.61
N ALA A 10 -7.56 2.78 10.53
CA ALA A 10 -6.81 2.84 9.27
C ALA A 10 -6.29 1.46 8.82
N ALA A 11 -5.95 0.56 9.75
CA ALA A 11 -5.46 -0.78 9.42
C ALA A 11 -6.58 -1.76 9.04
N LEU A 12 -7.78 -1.62 9.62
CA LEU A 12 -8.81 -2.66 9.57
C LEU A 12 -10.17 -2.17 9.02
N VAL A 13 -10.55 -0.91 9.26
CA VAL A 13 -11.88 -0.37 8.88
C VAL A 13 -11.83 0.42 7.56
N ASN A 14 -10.84 1.29 7.38
CA ASN A 14 -10.57 2.07 6.16
C ASN A 14 -9.42 1.44 5.35
N ASN A 15 -9.52 0.13 5.09
CA ASN A 15 -8.51 -0.57 4.31
C ASN A 15 -8.49 -0.03 2.87
N PHE A 16 -7.45 0.74 2.54
CA PHE A 16 -7.27 1.37 1.23
C PHE A 16 -7.32 0.37 0.06
N VAL A 17 -6.92 -0.88 0.31
CA VAL A 17 -6.83 -1.93 -0.73
C VAL A 17 -8.18 -2.58 -1.01
N LEU A 18 -8.99 -2.83 0.03
CA LEU A 18 -10.21 -3.63 -0.06
C LEU A 18 -11.50 -2.80 0.00
N SER A 19 -11.48 -1.62 0.63
CA SER A 19 -12.62 -0.70 0.69
C SER A 19 -12.51 0.43 -0.33
N GLN A 20 -11.30 0.91 -0.63
CA GLN A 20 -11.07 2.00 -1.59
C GLN A 20 -10.59 1.52 -2.97
N PHE A 21 -10.29 0.23 -3.13
CA PHE A 21 -9.74 -0.37 -4.37
C PHE A 21 -8.43 0.28 -4.87
N LEU A 22 -7.60 0.82 -3.96
CA LEU A 22 -6.31 1.42 -4.30
C LEU A 22 -5.18 0.40 -4.19
N GLY A 23 -4.26 0.39 -5.15
CA GLY A 23 -3.05 -0.47 -5.11
C GLY A 23 -3.22 -1.87 -5.70
N ILE A 24 -4.18 -2.06 -6.61
CA ILE A 24 -4.45 -3.34 -7.28
C ILE A 24 -3.28 -3.79 -8.18
N CYS A 25 -2.51 -2.85 -8.75
CA CYS A 25 -1.43 -3.13 -9.69
C CYS A 25 -0.34 -4.07 -9.11
N PRO A 26 0.29 -3.76 -7.96
CA PRO A 26 1.22 -4.69 -7.31
C PRO A 26 0.52 -5.90 -6.70
N PHE A 27 -0.73 -5.73 -6.25
CA PHE A 27 -1.53 -6.80 -5.65
C PHE A 27 -1.77 -7.96 -6.61
N LEU A 28 -2.10 -7.70 -7.88
CA LEU A 28 -2.28 -8.74 -8.89
C LEU A 28 -0.96 -9.26 -9.47
N GLY A 29 0.06 -8.40 -9.55
CA GLY A 29 1.35 -8.71 -10.17
C GLY A 29 2.25 -9.64 -9.35
N VAL A 30 2.31 -9.44 -8.02
CA VAL A 30 3.36 -10.05 -7.17
C VAL A 30 2.82 -11.06 -6.14
N SER A 31 1.51 -11.30 -6.12
CA SER A 31 0.87 -12.26 -5.19
C SER A 31 0.99 -13.74 -5.61
N LYS A 32 1.98 -14.14 -6.42
CA LYS A 32 2.14 -15.57 -6.77
C LYS A 32 2.74 -16.40 -5.65
N LYS A 33 3.71 -15.84 -4.91
CA LYS A 33 4.38 -16.50 -3.80
C LYS A 33 4.29 -15.65 -2.54
N VAL A 34 4.14 -16.29 -1.39
CA VAL A 34 4.04 -15.58 -0.11
C VAL A 34 5.34 -14.84 0.22
N GLU A 35 6.50 -15.44 -0.08
CA GLU A 35 7.82 -14.82 0.15
C GLU A 35 7.99 -13.52 -0.64
N THR A 36 7.62 -13.50 -1.92
CA THR A 36 7.73 -12.30 -2.77
C THR A 36 6.71 -11.24 -2.39
N ALA A 37 5.49 -11.67 -2.05
CA ALA A 37 4.41 -10.78 -1.61
C ALA A 37 4.74 -10.10 -0.27
N ALA A 38 5.29 -10.85 0.68
CA ALA A 38 5.74 -10.32 1.97
C ALA A 38 6.89 -9.32 1.80
N GLY A 39 7.86 -9.63 0.95
CA GLY A 39 8.96 -8.71 0.61
C GLY A 39 8.47 -7.41 -0.02
N MET A 40 7.52 -7.49 -0.96
CA MET A 40 6.90 -6.30 -1.56
C MET A 40 6.08 -5.50 -0.56
N GLY A 41 5.26 -6.17 0.26
CA GLY A 41 4.47 -5.54 1.32
C GLY A 41 5.36 -4.79 2.31
N GLY A 42 6.46 -5.39 2.75
CA GLY A 42 7.43 -4.75 3.65
C GLY A 42 8.08 -3.50 3.04
N ALA A 43 8.46 -3.55 1.76
CA ALA A 43 9.00 -2.38 1.06
C ALA A 43 7.97 -1.24 0.98
N VAL A 44 6.71 -1.57 0.67
CA VAL A 44 5.61 -0.59 0.62
C VAL A 44 5.33 0.02 2.01
N VAL A 45 5.37 -0.78 3.09
CA VAL A 45 5.25 -0.28 4.47
C VAL A 45 6.33 0.75 4.80
N PHE A 46 7.57 0.45 4.46
CA PHE A 46 8.68 1.37 4.69
C PHE A 46 8.52 2.68 3.91
N VAL A 47 8.21 2.59 2.61
CA VAL A 47 8.02 3.77 1.75
C VAL A 47 6.83 4.62 2.21
N ILE A 48 5.66 4.02 2.48
CA ILE A 48 4.46 4.77 2.90
C ILE A 48 4.68 5.48 4.23
N THR A 49 5.32 4.82 5.20
CA THR A 49 5.56 5.39 6.53
C THR A 49 6.44 6.64 6.45
N ILE A 50 7.55 6.56 5.72
CA ILE A 50 8.48 7.68 5.55
C ILE A 50 7.87 8.76 4.67
N ALA A 51 7.22 8.38 3.57
CA ALA A 51 6.54 9.32 2.69
C ALA A 51 5.49 10.13 3.46
N SER A 52 4.65 9.48 4.27
CA SER A 52 3.61 10.15 5.07
C SER A 52 4.18 11.11 6.12
N PHE A 53 5.35 10.82 6.68
CA PHE A 53 6.06 11.73 7.57
C PHE A 53 6.56 12.97 6.82
N ILE A 54 7.27 12.76 5.71
CA ILE A 54 7.90 13.84 4.94
C ILE A 54 6.85 14.73 4.28
N THR A 55 5.79 14.15 3.70
CA THR A 55 4.72 14.91 3.05
C THR A 55 3.91 15.73 4.05
N SER A 56 3.64 15.21 5.25
CA SER A 56 2.98 15.97 6.31
C SER A 56 3.82 17.16 6.79
N LEU A 57 5.15 16.98 6.88
CA LEU A 57 6.07 18.05 7.25
C LEU A 57 6.17 19.12 6.15
N LEU A 58 6.29 18.71 4.90
CA LEU A 58 6.28 19.63 3.74
C LEU A 58 4.95 20.39 3.61
N TYR A 59 3.82 19.73 3.87
CA TYR A 59 2.52 20.38 3.79
C TYR A 59 2.39 21.51 4.83
N ASN A 60 2.71 21.22 6.10
CA ASN A 60 2.61 22.18 7.20
C ASN A 60 3.63 23.31 7.11
N PHE A 61 4.89 23.03 6.75
CA PHE A 61 5.96 24.03 6.75
C PHE A 61 6.12 24.80 5.44
N LEU A 62 5.68 24.25 4.30
CA LEU A 62 6.00 24.82 2.99
C LEU A 62 4.76 25.21 2.18
N LEU A 63 3.73 24.35 2.14
CA LEU A 63 2.58 24.59 1.26
C LEU A 63 1.49 25.46 1.89
N LEU A 64 1.23 25.29 3.19
CA LEU A 64 0.31 26.14 3.96
C LEU A 64 0.75 27.61 4.03
N PRO A 65 2.01 27.95 4.35
CA PRO A 65 2.43 29.36 4.45
C PRO A 65 2.61 30.05 3.10
N ASN A 66 2.77 29.30 2.01
CA ASN A 66 3.00 29.87 0.68
C ASN A 66 1.76 29.84 -0.24
N ASP A 67 0.59 29.38 0.25
CA ASP A 67 -0.65 29.22 -0.54
C ASP A 67 -0.50 28.32 -1.80
N LEU A 68 0.49 27.41 -1.79
CA LEU A 68 0.83 26.53 -2.93
C LEU A 68 0.07 25.19 -2.90
N VAL A 69 -1.12 25.17 -2.31
CA VAL A 69 -1.91 23.95 -2.07
C VAL A 69 -2.26 23.21 -3.39
N TYR A 70 -2.27 23.91 -4.53
CA TYR A 70 -2.53 23.28 -5.83
C TYR A 70 -1.39 22.38 -6.33
N LEU A 71 -0.14 22.52 -5.84
CA LEU A 71 1.00 21.69 -6.25
C LEU A 71 1.19 20.41 -5.41
N ASN A 72 0.35 20.18 -4.39
CA ASN A 72 0.46 19.04 -3.47
C ASN A 72 0.79 17.71 -4.16
N THR A 73 0.01 17.34 -5.19
CA THR A 73 0.17 16.07 -5.89
C THR A 73 1.53 15.91 -6.56
N ILE A 74 2.03 16.98 -7.20
CA ILE A 74 3.33 16.95 -7.90
C ILE A 74 4.46 16.80 -6.88
N VAL A 75 4.40 17.57 -5.78
CA VAL A 75 5.40 17.50 -4.71
C VAL A 75 5.41 16.11 -4.08
N PHE A 76 4.24 15.52 -3.80
CA PHE A 76 4.16 14.19 -3.19
C PHE A 76 4.71 13.10 -4.11
N ILE A 77 4.38 13.13 -5.41
CA ILE A 77 4.94 12.19 -6.38
C ILE A 77 6.47 12.28 -6.43
N LEU A 78 7.02 13.51 -6.41
CA LEU A 78 8.48 13.72 -6.44
C LEU A 78 9.16 13.15 -5.19
N VAL A 79 8.59 13.39 -4.00
CA VAL A 79 9.08 12.82 -2.74
C VAL A 79 9.03 11.29 -2.76
N ILE A 80 7.91 10.71 -3.19
CA ILE A 80 7.75 9.25 -3.28
C ILE A 80 8.76 8.67 -4.28
N ALA A 81 8.94 9.29 -5.45
CA ALA A 81 9.90 8.84 -6.45
C ALA A 81 11.33 8.83 -5.92
N ALA A 82 11.76 9.89 -5.23
CA ALA A 82 13.07 9.96 -4.60
C ALA A 82 13.27 8.87 -3.52
N LEU A 83 12.25 8.62 -2.71
CA LEU A 83 12.28 7.56 -1.68
C LEU A 83 12.34 6.16 -2.27
N VAL A 84 11.55 5.87 -3.30
CA VAL A 84 11.58 4.55 -3.95
C VAL A 84 12.92 4.31 -4.64
N GLN A 85 13.51 5.33 -5.26
CA GLN A 85 14.84 5.24 -5.85
C GLN A 85 15.91 4.91 -4.78
N PHE A 86 15.79 5.51 -3.61
CA PHE A 86 16.65 5.18 -2.48
C PHE A 86 16.46 3.72 -2.02
N VAL A 87 15.22 3.26 -1.91
CA VAL A 87 14.90 1.87 -1.56
C VAL A 87 15.42 0.88 -2.61
N GLU A 88 15.37 1.22 -3.89
CA GLU A 88 15.93 0.41 -4.97
C GLU A 88 17.43 0.17 -4.80
N MET A 89 18.18 1.25 -4.51
CA MET A 89 19.62 1.16 -4.25
C MET A 89 19.93 0.32 -2.99
N VAL A 90 19.13 0.46 -1.93
CA VAL A 90 19.28 -0.32 -0.69
C VAL A 90 19.00 -1.80 -0.94
N LEU A 91 17.91 -2.14 -1.63
CA LEU A 91 17.54 -3.53 -1.94
C LEU A 91 18.59 -4.22 -2.81
N LYS A 92 19.12 -3.51 -3.81
CA LYS A 92 20.19 -4.03 -4.68
C LYS A 92 21.45 -4.41 -3.90
N LYS A 93 21.76 -3.70 -2.80
CA LYS A 93 22.96 -3.93 -1.98
C LYS A 93 22.73 -4.94 -0.84
N MET A 94 21.60 -4.84 -0.15
CA MET A 94 21.31 -5.65 1.03
C MET A 94 20.77 -7.05 0.69
N MET A 95 19.93 -7.17 -0.34
CA MET A 95 19.14 -8.37 -0.64
C MET A 95 19.04 -8.64 -2.15
N PRO A 96 20.11 -9.13 -2.79
CA PRO A 96 20.14 -9.35 -4.24
C PRO A 96 19.11 -10.39 -4.73
N ALA A 97 18.79 -11.39 -3.90
CA ALA A 97 17.77 -12.40 -4.23
C ALA A 97 16.36 -11.78 -4.35
N LEU A 98 16.02 -10.83 -3.48
CA LEU A 98 14.75 -10.13 -3.53
C LEU A 98 14.72 -9.15 -4.71
N TYR A 99 15.82 -8.43 -4.96
CA TYR A 99 15.95 -7.54 -6.12
C TYR A 99 15.80 -8.29 -7.46
N GLN A 100 16.34 -9.50 -7.60
CA GLN A 100 16.16 -10.34 -8.80
C GLN A 100 14.68 -10.69 -9.06
N SER A 101 13.92 -10.93 -7.99
CA SER A 101 12.50 -11.31 -8.09
C SER A 101 11.56 -10.11 -8.23
N LEU A 102 11.93 -8.98 -7.65
CA LEU A 102 11.07 -7.80 -7.49
C LEU A 102 11.49 -6.59 -8.35
N GLY A 103 12.70 -6.60 -8.93
CA GLY A 103 13.32 -5.42 -9.56
C GLY A 103 12.45 -4.74 -10.62
N VAL A 104 11.73 -5.53 -11.42
CA VAL A 104 10.79 -5.03 -12.44
C VAL A 104 9.56 -4.35 -11.81
N TYR A 105 9.20 -4.73 -10.58
CA TYR A 105 8.04 -4.24 -9.85
C TYR A 105 8.33 -3.08 -8.89
N LEU A 106 9.61 -2.72 -8.66
CA LEU A 106 9.97 -1.57 -7.82
C LEU A 106 9.42 -0.24 -8.36
N PRO A 107 9.48 0.05 -9.68
CA PRO A 107 8.82 1.22 -10.26
C PRO A 107 7.29 1.21 -10.12
N LEU A 108 6.65 0.07 -9.85
CA LEU A 108 5.21 0.05 -9.56
C LEU A 108 4.89 0.60 -8.17
N ILE A 109 5.88 0.77 -7.28
CA ILE A 109 5.68 1.39 -5.97
C ILE A 109 5.47 2.91 -6.13
N THR A 110 6.19 3.59 -7.02
CA THR A 110 6.04 5.04 -7.23
C THR A 110 4.69 5.41 -7.82
N THR A 111 4.16 4.55 -8.68
CA THR A 111 2.86 4.71 -9.34
C THR A 111 1.72 4.04 -8.57
N ASN A 112 1.97 3.56 -7.35
CA ASN A 112 0.97 2.90 -6.55
C ASN A 112 -0.05 3.91 -6.00
N CYS A 113 -1.30 3.75 -6.42
CA CYS A 113 -2.40 4.61 -5.99
C CYS A 113 -2.60 4.61 -4.46
N ALA A 114 -2.31 3.52 -3.77
CA ALA A 114 -2.40 3.46 -2.31
C ALA A 114 -1.38 4.39 -1.63
N VAL A 115 -0.15 4.47 -2.15
CA VAL A 115 0.92 5.30 -1.58
C VAL A 115 0.56 6.78 -1.71
N LEU A 116 0.14 7.21 -2.91
CA LEU A 116 -0.28 8.58 -3.16
C LEU A 116 -1.57 8.93 -2.40
N GLY A 117 -2.54 8.00 -2.37
CA GLY A 117 -3.82 8.19 -1.69
C GLY A 117 -3.65 8.41 -0.19
N VAL A 118 -2.81 7.62 0.48
CA VAL A 118 -2.52 7.78 1.92
C VAL A 118 -1.89 9.15 2.20
N ALA A 119 -0.94 9.59 1.38
CA ALA A 119 -0.33 10.91 1.53
C ALA A 119 -1.35 12.06 1.37
N LEU A 120 -2.23 11.98 0.37
CA LEU A 120 -3.26 13.00 0.14
C LEU A 120 -4.34 13.01 1.24
N LEU A 121 -4.84 11.84 1.65
CA LEU A 121 -5.84 11.74 2.72
C LEU A 121 -5.29 12.18 4.08
N SER A 122 -4.00 11.94 4.33
CA SER A 122 -3.33 12.40 5.54
C SER A 122 -3.37 13.93 5.66
N VAL A 123 -3.19 14.60 4.52
CA VAL A 123 -3.18 16.07 4.40
C VAL A 123 -4.58 16.66 4.40
N GLN A 124 -5.52 16.07 3.66
CA GLN A 124 -6.93 16.52 3.62
C GLN A 124 -7.62 16.44 4.99
N ASN A 125 -7.28 15.42 5.80
CA ASN A 125 -7.85 15.25 7.14
C ASN A 125 -7.14 16.11 8.21
N ASN A 126 -6.18 16.97 7.84
CA ASN A 126 -5.40 17.79 8.78
C ASN A 126 -4.82 16.99 9.96
N TYR A 127 -4.34 15.77 9.68
CA TYR A 127 -3.63 15.02 10.70
C TYR A 127 -2.29 15.72 10.98
N GLY A 128 -2.03 16.06 12.26
CA GLY A 128 -0.69 16.51 12.66
C GLY A 128 0.37 15.45 12.35
N VAL A 129 1.65 15.83 12.37
CA VAL A 129 2.78 14.95 11.94
C VAL A 129 2.75 13.56 12.60
N LEU A 130 2.36 13.48 13.88
CA LEU A 130 2.22 12.22 14.60
C LEU A 130 1.02 11.38 14.14
N ALA A 131 -0.11 12.01 13.82
CA ALA A 131 -1.30 11.29 13.35
C ALA A 131 -1.14 10.82 11.89
N SER A 132 -0.45 11.61 11.06
CA SER A 132 -0.12 11.25 9.67
C SER A 132 0.73 9.98 9.57
N THR A 133 1.73 9.84 10.44
CA THR A 133 2.61 8.67 10.47
C THR A 133 1.89 7.43 10.96
N VAL A 134 1.06 7.56 11.99
CA VAL A 134 0.23 6.46 12.51
C VAL A 134 -0.76 5.98 11.46
N ASN A 135 -1.39 6.90 10.72
CA ASN A 135 -2.27 6.56 9.60
C ASN A 135 -1.51 5.87 8.45
N GLY A 136 -0.30 6.33 8.12
CA GLY A 136 0.56 5.69 7.13
C GLY A 136 0.98 4.27 7.51
N ILE A 137 1.33 4.05 8.77
CA ILE A 137 1.64 2.71 9.31
C ILE A 137 0.40 1.82 9.24
N GLY A 138 -0.75 2.30 9.70
CA GLY A 138 -2.01 1.55 9.65
C GLY A 138 -2.38 1.12 8.22
N ALA A 139 -2.42 2.07 7.29
CA ALA A 139 -2.78 1.82 5.90
C ALA A 139 -1.83 0.84 5.20
N SER A 140 -0.53 0.94 5.49
CA SER A 140 0.47 0.08 4.88
C SER A 140 0.50 -1.33 5.47
N LEU A 141 0.21 -1.49 6.77
CA LEU A 141 -0.02 -2.80 7.37
C LEU A 141 -1.26 -3.47 6.77
N GLY A 142 -2.33 -2.71 6.50
CA GLY A 142 -3.51 -3.20 5.78
C GLY A 142 -3.17 -3.72 4.38
N PHE A 143 -2.31 -3.00 3.65
CA PHE A 143 -1.80 -3.45 2.35
C PHE A 143 -0.96 -4.73 2.45
N LEU A 144 -0.06 -4.81 3.44
CA LEU A 144 0.77 -5.99 3.69
C LEU A 144 -0.10 -7.21 4.00
N LEU A 145 -1.09 -7.06 4.87
CA LEU A 145 -2.01 -8.13 5.23
C LEU A 145 -2.81 -8.61 4.01
N ALA A 146 -3.32 -7.68 3.20
CA ALA A 146 -4.07 -8.02 1.99
C ALA A 146 -3.23 -8.80 0.98
N ILE A 147 -2.00 -8.34 0.68
CA ILE A 147 -1.15 -8.99 -0.33
C ILE A 147 -0.66 -10.36 0.13
N VAL A 148 -0.39 -10.54 1.42
CA VAL A 148 0.02 -11.83 2.00
C VAL A 148 -1.15 -12.83 1.98
N LEU A 149 -2.36 -12.40 2.36
CA LEU A 149 -3.56 -13.24 2.25
C LEU A 149 -3.81 -13.69 0.81
N MET A 150 -3.71 -12.75 -0.14
CA MET A 150 -3.90 -13.06 -1.56
C MET A 150 -2.86 -14.07 -2.05
N ALA A 151 -1.60 -13.91 -1.64
CA ALA A 151 -0.54 -14.84 -2.01
C ALA A 151 -0.77 -16.24 -1.42
N GLY A 152 -1.18 -16.35 -0.16
CA GLY A 152 -1.51 -17.63 0.46
C GLY A 152 -2.69 -18.33 -0.21
N ILE A 153 -3.72 -17.56 -0.62
CA ILE A 153 -4.85 -18.10 -1.39
C ILE A 153 -4.37 -18.58 -2.76
N ARG A 154 -3.55 -17.81 -3.47
CA ARG A 154 -3.03 -18.16 -4.80
C ARG A 154 -2.14 -19.40 -4.77
N GLU A 155 -1.23 -19.53 -3.80
CA GLU A 155 -0.41 -20.74 -3.62
C GLU A 155 -1.28 -21.98 -3.35
N LYS A 156 -2.34 -21.84 -2.56
CA LYS A 156 -3.27 -22.95 -2.30
C LYS A 156 -4.05 -23.35 -3.55
N LEU A 157 -4.48 -22.37 -4.35
CA LEU A 157 -5.21 -22.59 -5.61
C LEU A 157 -4.36 -23.29 -6.68
N GLU A 158 -3.04 -23.08 -6.72
CA GLU A 158 -2.16 -23.80 -7.65
C GLU A 158 -2.21 -25.32 -7.44
N ASN A 159 -2.49 -25.77 -6.21
CA ASN A 159 -2.61 -27.19 -5.86
C ASN A 159 -4.04 -27.76 -6.07
N CYS A 160 -5.01 -26.93 -6.49
CA CYS A 160 -6.39 -27.35 -6.72
C CYS A 160 -6.68 -27.60 -8.21
N ASN A 161 -7.62 -28.52 -8.48
CA ASN A 161 -8.10 -28.79 -9.84
C ASN A 161 -9.01 -27.68 -10.33
N ILE A 162 -8.43 -26.61 -10.86
CA ILE A 162 -9.14 -25.50 -11.51
C ILE A 162 -9.35 -25.84 -13.00
N PRO A 163 -10.55 -25.58 -13.57
CA PRO A 163 -10.79 -25.68 -15.01
C PRO A 163 -9.75 -24.89 -15.80
N SER A 164 -9.25 -25.44 -16.92
CA SER A 164 -8.18 -24.81 -17.73
C SER A 164 -8.48 -23.38 -18.15
N VAL A 165 -9.76 -23.07 -18.39
CA VAL A 165 -10.25 -21.74 -18.82
C VAL A 165 -10.11 -20.67 -17.71
N LEU A 166 -10.10 -21.07 -16.45
CA LEU A 166 -10.05 -20.15 -15.29
C LEU A 166 -8.64 -19.97 -14.73
N LYS A 167 -7.65 -20.74 -15.20
CA LYS A 167 -6.27 -20.67 -14.68
C LYS A 167 -5.64 -19.31 -14.95
N GLY A 168 -4.83 -18.82 -14.00
CA GLY A 168 -4.10 -17.56 -14.12
C GLY A 168 -4.91 -16.35 -13.64
N THR A 169 -4.93 -15.27 -14.42
CA THR A 169 -5.56 -14.00 -14.04
C THR A 169 -7.06 -14.07 -13.74
N PRO A 170 -7.89 -14.87 -14.45
CA PRO A 170 -9.34 -14.91 -14.20
C PRO A 170 -9.68 -15.36 -12.77
N ILE A 171 -9.13 -16.48 -12.29
CA ILE A 171 -9.38 -16.95 -10.92
C ILE A 171 -8.84 -16.00 -9.85
N VAL A 172 -7.79 -15.24 -10.19
CA VAL A 172 -7.21 -14.22 -9.31
C VAL A 172 -8.15 -13.04 -9.16
N LEU A 173 -8.83 -12.64 -10.24
CA LEU A 173 -9.83 -11.57 -10.17
C LEU A 173 -11.07 -12.02 -9.36
N VAL A 174 -11.50 -13.27 -9.56
CA VAL A 174 -12.63 -13.85 -8.79
C VAL A 174 -12.29 -13.94 -7.31
N THR A 175 -11.11 -14.43 -6.96
CA THR A 175 -10.65 -14.51 -5.56
C THR A 175 -10.46 -13.13 -4.94
N ALA A 176 -9.92 -12.16 -5.67
CA ALA A 176 -9.85 -10.77 -5.23
C ALA A 176 -11.25 -10.18 -4.96
N GLY A 177 -12.24 -10.48 -5.82
CA GLY A 177 -13.63 -10.06 -5.63
C GLY A 177 -14.26 -10.70 -4.38
N LEU A 178 -14.06 -12.01 -4.16
CA LEU A 178 -14.53 -12.71 -2.95
C LEU A 178 -13.86 -12.16 -1.68
N MET A 179 -12.56 -11.84 -1.74
CA MET A 179 -11.87 -11.16 -0.65
C MET A 179 -12.46 -9.77 -0.40
N ALA A 180 -12.72 -8.98 -1.44
CA ALA A 180 -13.34 -7.67 -1.29
C ALA A 180 -14.71 -7.76 -0.60
N ILE A 181 -15.55 -8.73 -0.98
CA ILE A 181 -16.85 -8.96 -0.31
C ILE A 181 -16.67 -9.30 1.17
N ALA A 182 -15.70 -10.17 1.50
CA ALA A 182 -15.41 -10.53 2.89
C ALA A 182 -14.93 -9.31 3.72
N PHE A 183 -14.12 -8.44 3.12
CA PHE A 183 -13.61 -7.25 3.79
C PHE A 183 -14.62 -6.09 3.86
N CYS A 184 -15.54 -5.97 2.90
CA CYS A 184 -16.67 -5.02 2.97
C CYS A 184 -17.55 -5.27 4.20
N GLY A 185 -17.58 -6.49 4.73
CA GLY A 185 -18.24 -6.81 6.00
C GLY A 185 -17.69 -6.01 7.21
N PHE A 186 -16.44 -5.55 7.15
CA PHE A 186 -15.83 -4.70 8.18
C PHE A 186 -16.12 -3.20 7.98
N GLY A 187 -16.64 -2.78 6.81
CA GLY A 187 -16.92 -1.37 6.50
C GLY A 187 -18.03 -0.75 7.35
N GLY A 188 -18.86 -1.57 8.01
CA GLY A 188 -19.88 -1.10 8.97
C GLY A 188 -19.37 -0.91 10.40
N VAL A 189 -18.12 -1.30 10.70
CA VAL A 189 -17.56 -1.23 12.05
C VAL A 189 -16.89 0.13 12.25
N SER A 190 -17.64 1.11 12.75
CA SER A 190 -17.06 2.39 13.21
C SER A 190 -16.63 2.25 14.67
N PHE A 191 -15.33 2.42 14.95
CA PHE A 191 -14.77 2.60 16.30
C PHE A 191 -14.63 4.09 16.64
#